data_AF-A0A562VDG4-F1
#
_entry.id   AF-A0A562VDG4-F1
#
_cell.length_a   1.000
_cell.length_b   1.000
_cell.length_c   1.000
_cell.angle_alpha   90.00
_cell.angle_beta   90.00
_cell.angle_gamma   90.00
#
_symmetry.space_group_name_H-M   'P 1'
#
loop_
_entity.id
_entity.type
_entity.pdbx_description
1 polymer ?
#
loop_
_entity_poly.entity_id
_entity_poly.type
_entity_poly.pdbx_seq_one_letter_code
_entity_poly.pdbx_strand_id
1 'polypeptide(L)' 'MSTDTLTRAWTDVEFRATLSDAELDLLANPAGDLDAEMNELAVQEATAVSTACTKWSGLTPPRRCCC' A
#
# COMPACT_ATOMS: atom_id res chain seq x y z
N MET A 1 10.07 20.40 5.91
CA MET A 1 9.02 20.89 4.98
C MET A 1 7.88 21.47 5.81
N SER A 2 7.18 22.51 5.35
CA SER A 2 6.02 23.05 6.09
C SER A 2 4.78 22.17 5.88
N THR A 3 3.83 22.25 6.80
CA THR A 3 2.56 21.49 6.74
C THR A 3 1.74 21.85 5.50
N ASP A 4 1.76 23.11 5.07
CA ASP A 4 1.06 23.57 3.86
C ASP A 4 1.67 22.96 2.59
N THR A 5 3.02 22.91 2.51
CA THR A 5 3.72 22.28 1.39
C THR A 5 3.46 20.77 1.35
N LEU A 6 3.46 20.10 2.51
CA LEU A 6 3.10 18.68 2.62
C LEU A 6 1.67 18.43 2.14
N THR A 7 0.71 19.21 2.63
CA THR A 7 -0.70 19.09 2.24
C THR A 7 -0.85 19.25 0.75
N ARG A 8 -0.26 20.32 0.19
CA ARG A 8 -0.33 20.59 -1.24
C ARG A 8 0.31 19.47 -2.07
N ALA A 9 1.45 18.91 -1.65
CA ALA A 9 2.09 17.79 -2.33
C ALA A 9 1.25 16.50 -2.34
N TRP A 10 0.31 16.34 -1.40
CA TRP A 10 -0.61 15.21 -1.37
C TRP A 10 -1.94 15.46 -2.09
N THR A 11 -2.39 16.71 -2.15
CA THR A 11 -3.69 17.06 -2.75
C THR A 11 -3.61 17.61 -4.19
N ASP A 12 -2.44 18.08 -4.61
CA ASP A 12 -2.19 18.71 -5.92
C ASP A 12 -1.16 17.89 -6.71
N VAL A 13 -1.64 17.14 -7.70
CA VAL A 13 -0.83 16.23 -8.51
C VAL A 13 0.16 16.99 -9.39
N GLU A 14 -0.22 18.17 -9.90
CA GLU A 14 0.67 18.98 -10.73
C GLU A 14 1.81 19.54 -9.89
N PHE A 15 1.52 20.03 -8.68
CA PHE A 15 2.55 20.47 -7.75
C PHE A 15 3.49 19.32 -7.37
N ARG A 16 2.96 18.12 -7.08
CA ARG A 16 3.78 16.95 -6.76
C ARG A 16 4.71 16.56 -7.91
N ALA A 17 4.25 16.65 -9.15
CA ALA A 17 5.06 16.34 -10.33
C ALA A 17 6.22 17.33 -10.55
N THR A 18 6.18 18.51 -9.93
CA THR A 18 7.29 19.48 -9.99
C THR A 18 8.38 19.25 -8.95
N LEU A 19 8.16 18.37 -7.98
CA LEU A 19 9.13 18.08 -6.92
C LEU A 19 10.24 17.16 -7.41
N SER A 20 11.46 17.40 -6.94
CA SER A 20 12.59 16.50 -7.17
C SER A 20 12.48 15.22 -6.34
N ASP A 21 13.21 14.16 -6.73
CA ASP A 21 13.24 12.89 -5.98
C ASP A 21 13.65 13.11 -4.50
N ALA A 22 14.62 13.99 -4.26
CA ALA A 22 15.06 14.33 -2.91
C ALA A 22 13.97 15.04 -2.07
N GLU A 23 13.07 15.79 -2.72
CA GLU A 23 11.94 16.43 -2.04
C GLU A 23 10.79 15.44 -1.83
N LEU A 24 10.59 14.50 -2.75
CA LEU A 24 9.62 13.43 -2.63
C LEU A 24 9.95 12.48 -1.47
N ASP A 25 11.23 12.18 -1.24
CA ASP A 25 11.69 11.36 -0.12
C ASP A 25 11.40 12.01 1.24
N LEU A 26 11.26 13.34 1.28
CA LEU A 26 10.91 14.10 2.49
C LEU A 26 9.40 14.19 2.74
N LEU A 27 8.56 13.71 1.80
CA LEU A 27 7.11 13.65 1.98
C LEU A 27 6.76 12.45 2.86
N ALA A 28 6.58 12.71 4.16
CA ALA A 28 5.97 11.74 5.06
C ALA A 28 4.58 11.35 4.54
N ASN A 29 4.27 10.04 4.53
CA ASN A 29 2.94 9.58 4.19
C ASN A 29 1.96 10.04 5.29
N PRO A 30 0.89 10.80 4.95
CA PRO A 30 -0.11 11.24 5.92
C PRO A 30 -0.85 10.07 6.59
N ALA A 31 -0.80 8.87 6.00
CA ALA A 31 -1.38 7.65 6.57
C ALA A 31 -0.39 6.87 7.47
N GLY A 32 0.67 7.49 8.00
CA GLY A 32 1.80 6.81 8.67
C GLY A 32 1.45 5.68 9.65
N ASP A 33 0.35 5.80 10.41
CA ASP A 33 -0.10 4.73 11.32
C ASP A 33 -0.72 3.54 10.56
N LEU A 34 -1.51 3.81 9.51
CA LEU A 34 -2.08 2.78 8.64
C LEU A 34 -0.97 2.05 7.86
N ASP A 35 0.07 2.76 7.43
CA ASP A 35 1.24 2.16 6.78
C ASP A 35 2.01 1.24 7.72
N ALA A 36 2.13 1.60 9.00
CA ALA A 36 2.76 0.77 10.02
C ALA A 36 1.95 -0.52 10.25
N GLU A 37 0.63 -0.40 10.41
CA GLU A 37 -0.27 -1.55 10.52
C GLU A 37 -0.23 -2.43 9.25
N MET A 38 -0.16 -1.83 8.07
CA MET A 38 -0.09 -2.57 6.80
C MET A 38 1.25 -3.30 6.63
N ASN A 39 2.36 -2.71 7.08
CA ASN A 39 3.66 -3.39 7.13
C ASN A 39 3.66 -4.56 8.13
N GLU A 40 3.03 -4.39 9.29
CA GLU A 40 2.84 -5.49 10.25
C GLU A 40 2.00 -6.63 9.66
N LEU A 41 0.94 -6.30 8.92
CA LEU A 41 0.09 -7.28 8.23
C LEU A 41 0.86 -8.03 7.13
N ALA A 42 1.67 -7.33 6.33
CA ALA A 42 2.46 -7.93 5.26
C ALA A 42 3.52 -8.92 5.79
N VAL A 43 4.11 -8.65 6.96
CA VAL A 43 5.03 -9.58 7.63
C VAL A 43 4.29 -10.85 8.08
N GLN A 44 3.06 -10.73 8.57
CA GLN A 44 2.25 -11.89 8.96
C GLN A 44 1.88 -12.77 7.76
N GLU A 45 1.47 -12.18 6.63
CA GLU A 45 1.16 -12.93 5.41
C GLU A 45 2.37 -13.69 4.85
N ALA A 46 3.58 -13.14 4.95
CA ALA A 46 4.81 -13.83 4.53
C ALA A 46 5.14 -15.08 5.38
N THR A 47 4.67 -15.12 6.63
CA THR A 47 4.83 -16.28 7.54
C THR A 47 3.66 -17.26 7.51
N ALA A 48 2.52 -16.86 6.93
CA ALA A 48 1.40 -17.74 6.72
C ALA A 48 1.77 -18.77 5.63
N VAL A 49 1.71 -20.06 5.99
CA VAL A 49 1.77 -21.14 4.99
C VAL A 49 0.60 -20.92 4.04
N SER A 50 0.91 -20.41 2.84
CA SER A 50 -0.03 -20.18 1.75
C SER A 50 -0.89 -21.42 1.52
N THR A 51 -2.12 -21.40 2.02
CA THR A 51 -3.16 -22.30 1.54
C THR A 51 -3.44 -21.86 0.12
N ALA A 52 -3.00 -22.67 -0.84
CA ALA A 52 -3.16 -22.43 -2.27
C ALA A 52 -4.64 -22.44 -2.68
N CYS A 53 -5.38 -21.39 -2.32
CA CYS A 53 -6.64 -21.05 -2.95
C CYS A 53 -6.28 -20.49 -4.32
N THR A 54 -6.35 -21.33 -5.35
CA THR A 54 -6.24 -20.88 -6.75
C THR A 54 -7.17 -19.69 -6.96
N LYS A 55 -6.59 -18.55 -7.33
CA LYS A 55 -7.27 -17.33 -7.74
C LYS A 55 -8.48 -17.67 -8.60
N TRP A 56 -9.66 -17.20 -8.21
CA TRP A 56 -10.90 -17.41 -8.97
C TRP A 56 -10.74 -16.84 -10.38
N SER A 57 -10.68 -17.70 -11.39
CA SER A 57 -10.51 -17.33 -12.80
C SER A 57 -11.83 -17.14 -13.56
N GLY A 58 -12.96 -17.12 -12.85
CA GLY A 58 -14.28 -16.83 -13.43
C GLY A 58 -14.88 -17.93 -14.30
N LEU A 59 -14.15 -19.02 -14.60
CA LEU A 59 -14.56 -20.02 -15.59
C LEU A 59 -14.82 -21.43 -15.03
N THR A 60 -14.66 -21.65 -13.72
CA THR A 60 -15.00 -22.95 -13.11
C THR A 60 -15.28 -22.78 -11.62
N PRO A 61 -16.38 -23.35 -11.05
CA PRO A 61 -16.61 -23.31 -9.62
C PRO A 61 -15.52 -24.10 -8.89
N PRO A 62 -14.92 -23.57 -7.80
CA PRO A 62 -13.89 -24.30 -7.06
C PRO A 62 -14.55 -25.49 -6.35
N ARG A 63 -14.24 -26.70 -6.82
CA ARG A 63 -14.49 -27.93 -6.06
C ARG A 63 -13.53 -27.96 -4.88
N ARG A 64 -14.06 -27.60 -3.71
CA ARG A 64 -13.53 -27.88 -2.36
C ARG A 64 -12.13 -27.29 -2.09
N CYS A 65 -12.11 -26.11 -1.48
CA CYS A 65 -11.05 -25.79 -0.53
C CYS A 65 -11.27 -26.70 0.68
N CYS A 66 -10.35 -27.64 0.94
CA CYS A 66 -10.34 -28.38 2.21
C CYS A 66 -9.37 -27.70 3.18
N CYS A 67 -9.76 -27.79 4.46
CA CYS A 67 -9.19 -27.21 5.66
C CYS A 67 -7.67 -27.27 5.77
#